data_AF-A0A950LBL5-F1
#
_entry.id   AF-A0A950LBL5-F1
#
_cell.length_a   1.000
_cell.length_b   1.000
_cell.length_c   1.000
_cell.angle_alpha   90.00
_cell.angle_beta   90.00
_cell.angle_gamma   90.00
#
_symmetry.space_group_name_H-M   'P 1'
#
loop_
_entity.id
_entity.type
_entity.pdbx_description
1 polymer ?
#
loop_
_entity_poly.entity_id
_entity_poly.type
_entity_poly.pdbx_seq_one_letter_code
_entity_poly.pdbx_strand_id
1 'polypeptide(L)'
;RVIQEQAFERVGGNETIRTDVRLLAATHRDLAAWSAEGKFRPDLYYRLNVFGIHLPPLRERGEDLPALVHHYLRRFSRELGREVQEIATEALERLRSYTWPGNIRELQSVLKQALLRARGTLLLPAFLPEALRASGDPAPAIAPGEAAGLESIIRGRLGPDATDVYAEAHRQFDRLLLPRVLDYTRGSQHKAAGLLGIARQTLRVKLREQGLLRSHRALGLTKRTT
;
A
#
# COMPACT_ATOMS: atom_id res chain seq x y z
N ARG A 1 -13.47 -39.93 -29.01
CA ARG A 1 -14.87 -39.50 -28.81
C ARG A 1 -14.92 -37.98 -28.74
N VAL A 2 -15.33 -37.26 -27.69
CA VAL A 2 -15.66 -35.81 -27.79
C VAL A 2 -14.62 -34.90 -28.48
N ILE A 3 -13.36 -34.93 -28.05
CA ILE A 3 -12.35 -33.96 -28.53
C ILE A 3 -11.91 -34.22 -29.97
N GLN A 4 -11.97 -35.48 -30.44
CA GLN A 4 -11.49 -35.86 -31.77
C GLN A 4 -12.62 -36.12 -32.76
N GLU A 5 -13.71 -36.73 -32.30
CA GLU A 5 -14.87 -37.09 -33.13
C GLU A 5 -15.97 -36.05 -33.07
N GLN A 6 -15.81 -35.00 -32.23
CA GLN A 6 -16.82 -33.95 -32.06
C GLN A 6 -18.21 -34.53 -31.73
N ALA A 7 -18.22 -35.64 -31.00
CA ALA A 7 -19.42 -36.41 -30.70
C ALA A 7 -19.39 -36.99 -29.28
N PHE A 8 -20.54 -37.01 -28.63
CA PHE A 8 -20.72 -37.56 -27.29
C PHE A 8 -22.08 -38.25 -27.14
N GLU A 9 -22.18 -39.09 -26.12
CA GLU A 9 -23.41 -39.76 -25.70
C GLU A 9 -23.79 -39.24 -24.31
N ARG A 10 -25.08 -39.08 -24.03
CA ARG A 10 -25.56 -38.73 -22.69
C ARG A 10 -25.40 -39.93 -21.76
N VAL A 11 -25.16 -39.70 -20.48
CA VAL A 11 -25.09 -40.80 -19.50
C VAL A 11 -26.45 -41.51 -19.47
N GLY A 12 -26.46 -42.81 -19.78
CA GLY A 12 -27.68 -43.63 -19.85
C GLY A 12 -28.44 -43.57 -21.18
N GLY A 13 -27.92 -42.86 -22.19
CA GLY A 13 -28.47 -42.84 -23.54
C GLY A 13 -27.49 -43.37 -24.58
N ASN A 14 -28.01 -43.97 -25.64
CA ASN A 14 -27.19 -44.50 -26.74
C ASN A 14 -27.18 -43.58 -27.98
N GLU A 15 -27.86 -42.43 -27.88
CA GLU A 15 -27.91 -41.45 -28.95
C GLU A 15 -26.58 -40.70 -29.03
N THR A 16 -25.92 -40.81 -30.19
CA THR A 16 -24.71 -40.04 -30.49
C THR A 16 -25.09 -38.62 -30.93
N ILE A 17 -24.65 -37.64 -30.16
CA ILE A 17 -24.87 -36.21 -30.44
C ILE A 17 -23.58 -35.63 -31.02
N ARG A 18 -23.65 -35.03 -32.21
CA ARG A 18 -22.54 -34.27 -32.81
C ARG A 18 -22.55 -32.82 -32.34
N THR A 19 -21.37 -32.24 -32.15
CA THR A 19 -21.20 -30.88 -31.64
C THR A 19 -19.96 -30.22 -32.23
N ASP A 20 -20.06 -28.95 -32.58
CA ASP A 20 -18.91 -28.14 -32.98
C ASP A 20 -18.58 -27.16 -31.85
N VAL A 21 -17.44 -27.40 -31.18
CA VAL A 21 -17.03 -26.65 -29.99
C VAL A 21 -15.56 -26.27 -30.05
N ARG A 22 -15.25 -25.06 -29.57
CA ARG A 22 -13.89 -24.65 -29.29
C ARG A 22 -13.56 -24.96 -27.83
N LEU A 23 -12.62 -25.88 -27.62
CA LEU A 23 -12.19 -26.26 -26.28
C LEU A 23 -11.11 -25.30 -25.76
N LEU A 24 -11.35 -24.74 -24.57
CA LEU A 24 -10.38 -23.95 -23.83
C LEU A 24 -10.19 -24.62 -22.47
N ALA A 25 -8.95 -24.97 -22.14
CA ALA A 25 -8.59 -25.60 -20.87
C ALA A 25 -7.49 -24.81 -20.17
N ALA A 26 -7.54 -24.75 -18.84
CA ALA A 26 -6.53 -24.09 -18.02
C ALA A 26 -6.19 -24.97 -16.81
N THR A 27 -4.92 -24.98 -16.41
CA THR A 27 -4.41 -25.81 -15.31
C THR A 27 -3.29 -25.08 -14.58
N HIS A 28 -3.16 -25.32 -13.28
CA HIS A 28 -2.03 -24.87 -12.46
C HIS A 28 -0.95 -25.97 -12.30
N ARG A 29 -1.20 -27.15 -12.86
CA ARG A 29 -0.32 -28.32 -12.78
C ARG A 29 0.41 -28.50 -14.10
N ASP A 30 1.65 -28.97 -14.01
CA ASP A 30 2.42 -29.39 -15.17
C ASP A 30 1.85 -30.71 -15.72
N LEU A 31 1.04 -30.60 -16.77
CA LEU A 31 0.44 -31.77 -17.42
C LEU A 31 1.47 -32.62 -18.17
N ALA A 32 2.59 -32.05 -18.61
CA ALA A 32 3.64 -32.82 -19.26
C ALA A 32 4.30 -33.76 -18.23
N ALA A 33 4.66 -33.23 -17.06
CA ALA A 33 5.18 -34.03 -15.95
C ALA A 33 4.16 -35.10 -15.50
N TRP A 34 2.88 -34.71 -15.35
CA TRP A 34 1.83 -35.65 -14.93
C TRP A 34 1.55 -36.75 -15.95
N SER A 35 1.66 -36.43 -17.24
CA SER A 35 1.56 -37.42 -18.31
C SER A 35 2.73 -38.41 -18.27
N ALA A 36 3.94 -37.93 -17.97
CA ALA A 36 5.13 -38.79 -17.85
C ALA A 36 5.07 -39.68 -16.59
N GLU A 37 4.52 -39.17 -15.49
CA GLU A 37 4.30 -39.92 -14.24
C GLU A 37 3.09 -40.88 -14.30
N GLY A 38 2.34 -40.93 -15.40
CA GLY A 38 1.14 -41.76 -15.55
C GLY A 38 -0.08 -41.28 -14.75
N LYS A 39 0.01 -40.11 -14.09
CA LYS A 39 -1.10 -39.48 -13.36
C LYS A 39 -2.12 -38.80 -14.28
N PHE A 40 -1.74 -38.56 -15.53
CA PHE A 40 -2.61 -38.00 -16.56
C PHE A 40 -2.54 -38.82 -17.84
N ARG A 41 -3.69 -38.96 -18.52
CA ARG A 41 -3.80 -39.76 -19.73
C ARG A 41 -3.00 -39.11 -20.88
N PRO A 42 -1.98 -39.78 -21.44
CA PRO A 42 -1.13 -39.18 -22.47
C PRO A 42 -1.89 -38.79 -23.74
N ASP A 43 -2.85 -39.62 -24.16
CA ASP A 43 -3.67 -39.36 -25.35
C ASP A 43 -4.54 -38.11 -25.20
N LEU A 44 -4.94 -37.77 -23.96
CA LEU A 44 -5.68 -36.55 -23.68
C LEU A 44 -4.76 -35.33 -23.63
N TYR A 45 -3.55 -35.48 -23.10
CA TYR A 45 -2.55 -34.41 -23.04
C TYR A 45 -2.24 -33.87 -24.43
N TYR A 46 -1.91 -34.74 -25.38
CA TYR A 46 -1.59 -34.33 -26.75
C TYR A 46 -2.78 -33.71 -27.51
N ARG A 47 -4.02 -34.04 -27.14
CA ARG A 47 -5.22 -33.44 -27.74
C ARG A 47 -5.57 -32.07 -27.15
N LEU A 48 -5.21 -31.84 -25.88
CA LEU A 48 -5.44 -30.55 -25.21
C LEU A 48 -4.32 -29.56 -25.49
N ASN A 49 -3.07 -30.03 -25.52
CA ASN A 49 -1.89 -29.18 -25.64
C ASN A 49 -1.50 -28.90 -27.10
N VAL A 50 -2.46 -28.42 -27.91
CA VAL A 50 -2.21 -28.03 -29.31
C VAL A 50 -1.55 -26.64 -29.37
N PHE A 51 -2.06 -25.69 -28.59
CA PHE A 51 -1.50 -24.35 -28.47
C PHE A 51 -1.53 -23.92 -26.99
N GLY A 52 -0.37 -23.96 -26.35
CA GLY A 52 -0.22 -23.60 -24.94
C GLY A 52 0.05 -22.11 -24.76
N ILE A 53 -0.74 -21.46 -23.90
CA ILE A 53 -0.47 -20.10 -23.43
C ILE A 53 0.09 -20.20 -22.01
N HIS A 54 1.37 -19.87 -21.84
CA HIS A 54 1.96 -19.75 -20.51
C HIS A 54 1.55 -18.41 -19.90
N LEU A 55 0.88 -18.44 -18.75
CA LEU A 55 0.52 -17.24 -18.02
C LEU A 55 1.58 -16.95 -16.95
N PRO A 56 2.46 -15.94 -17.15
CA PRO A 56 3.52 -15.67 -16.19
C PRO A 56 2.92 -15.23 -14.84
N PRO A 57 3.55 -15.60 -13.73
CA PRO A 57 3.21 -15.09 -12.40
C PRO A 57 3.47 -13.59 -12.32
N LEU A 58 2.85 -12.93 -11.33
CA LEU A 58 2.91 -11.47 -11.21
C LEU A 58 4.36 -10.94 -11.04
N ARG A 59 5.23 -11.69 -10.37
CA ARG A 59 6.66 -11.36 -10.19
C ARG A 59 7.45 -11.24 -11.50
N GLU A 60 7.01 -11.91 -12.57
CA GLU A 60 7.66 -11.87 -13.89
C GLU A 60 7.13 -10.73 -14.78
N ARG A 61 6.11 -10.00 -14.31
CA ARG A 61 5.50 -8.86 -15.01
C ARG A 61 5.38 -7.62 -14.11
N GLY A 62 6.47 -7.28 -13.41
CA GLY A 62 6.52 -6.14 -12.49
C GLY A 62 6.14 -4.79 -13.11
N GLU A 63 6.39 -4.61 -14.42
CA GLU A 63 6.02 -3.41 -15.18
C GLU A 63 4.50 -3.19 -15.28
N ASP A 64 3.70 -4.27 -15.29
CA ASP A 64 2.23 -4.19 -15.34
C ASP A 64 1.62 -3.86 -13.99
N LEU A 65 2.38 -3.99 -12.90
CA LEU A 65 1.89 -3.88 -11.54
C LEU A 65 1.20 -2.53 -11.26
N PRO A 66 1.75 -1.36 -11.64
CA PRO A 66 1.08 -0.08 -11.40
C PRO A 66 -0.30 0.01 -12.07
N ALA A 67 -0.40 -0.43 -13.32
CA ALA A 67 -1.66 -0.42 -14.06
C ALA A 67 -2.71 -1.34 -13.41
N LEU A 68 -2.28 -2.54 -12.98
CA LEU A 68 -3.13 -3.48 -12.26
C LEU A 68 -3.57 -2.91 -10.90
N VAL A 69 -2.66 -2.31 -10.14
CA VAL A 69 -2.96 -1.68 -8.85
C VAL A 69 -3.99 -0.57 -9.03
N HIS A 70 -3.78 0.37 -9.95
CA HIS A 70 -4.74 1.45 -10.18
C HIS A 70 -6.11 0.94 -10.64
N HIS A 71 -6.15 -0.10 -11.49
CA HIS A 71 -7.40 -0.73 -11.91
C HIS A 71 -8.17 -1.30 -10.71
N TYR A 72 -7.52 -2.14 -9.90
CA TYR A 72 -8.15 -2.79 -8.75
C TYR A 72 -8.48 -1.81 -7.63
N LEU A 73 -7.63 -0.80 -7.40
CA LEU A 73 -7.87 0.25 -6.42
C LEU A 73 -9.18 0.98 -6.73
N ARG A 74 -9.34 1.50 -7.96
CA ARG A 74 -10.57 2.20 -8.36
C ARG A 74 -11.80 1.30 -8.27
N ARG A 75 -11.67 0.04 -8.70
CA ARG A 75 -12.76 -0.93 -8.64
C ARG A 75 -13.20 -1.20 -7.21
N PHE A 76 -12.26 -1.58 -6.33
CA PHE A 76 -12.55 -1.97 -4.96
C PHE A 76 -12.93 -0.78 -4.08
N SER A 77 -12.40 0.42 -4.33
CA SER A 77 -12.87 1.62 -3.65
C SER A 77 -14.36 1.88 -3.89
N ARG A 78 -14.84 1.70 -5.14
CA ARG A 78 -16.27 1.81 -5.45
C ARG A 78 -17.09 0.69 -4.79
N GLU A 79 -16.63 -0.56 -4.89
CA GLU A 79 -17.31 -1.71 -4.28
C GLU A 79 -17.42 -1.60 -2.74
N LEU A 80 -16.42 -1.00 -2.08
CA LEU A 80 -16.35 -0.86 -0.63
C LEU A 80 -16.84 0.49 -0.09
N GLY A 81 -17.30 1.40 -0.96
CA GLY A 81 -17.70 2.75 -0.57
C GLY A 81 -16.57 3.58 0.05
N ARG A 82 -15.33 3.43 -0.45
CA ARG A 82 -14.14 4.18 -0.04
C ARG A 82 -13.80 5.25 -1.06
N GLU A 83 -13.21 6.35 -0.59
CA GLU A 83 -12.81 7.49 -1.43
C GLU A 83 -11.37 7.41 -1.94
N VAL A 84 -10.67 6.30 -1.66
CA VAL A 84 -9.27 6.12 -2.07
C VAL A 84 -9.18 5.99 -3.59
N GLN A 85 -8.46 6.91 -4.23
CA GLN A 85 -8.32 6.97 -5.69
C GLN A 85 -6.88 6.82 -6.17
N GLU A 86 -5.94 7.20 -5.30
CA GLU A 86 -4.51 7.22 -5.60
C GLU A 86 -3.76 6.28 -4.65
N ILE A 87 -2.57 5.87 -5.06
CA ILE A 87 -1.62 5.12 -4.23
C ILE A 87 -0.33 5.93 -4.10
N ALA A 88 0.21 6.01 -2.89
CA ALA A 88 1.49 6.68 -2.65
C ALA A 88 2.63 5.91 -3.32
N THR A 89 3.62 6.63 -3.84
CA THR A 89 4.78 6.03 -4.53
C THR A 89 5.46 4.99 -3.65
N GLU A 90 5.62 5.27 -2.36
CA GLU A 90 6.23 4.37 -1.39
C GLU A 90 5.42 3.07 -1.24
N ALA A 91 4.09 3.16 -1.26
CA ALA A 91 3.23 1.98 -1.16
C ALA A 91 3.31 1.13 -2.44
N LEU A 92 3.41 1.78 -3.59
CA LEU A 92 3.61 1.11 -4.87
C LEU A 92 4.97 0.42 -4.92
N GLU A 93 6.04 1.05 -4.42
CA GLU A 93 7.37 0.43 -4.33
C GLU A 93 7.38 -0.79 -3.41
N ARG A 94 6.65 -0.75 -2.28
CA ARG A 94 6.48 -1.93 -1.42
C ARG A 94 5.84 -3.09 -2.18
N LEU A 95 4.76 -2.80 -2.91
CA LEU A 95 4.08 -3.80 -3.75
C LEU A 95 5.00 -4.32 -4.85
N ARG A 96 5.87 -3.49 -5.44
CA ARG A 96 6.88 -3.90 -6.44
C ARG A 96 7.94 -4.82 -5.87
N SER A 97 8.42 -4.52 -4.66
CA SER A 97 9.50 -5.26 -4.00
C SER A 97 9.07 -6.63 -3.45
N TYR A 98 7.76 -6.89 -3.38
CA TYR A 98 7.23 -8.14 -2.85
C TYR A 98 7.35 -9.28 -3.87
N THR A 99 7.67 -10.48 -3.39
CA THR A 99 7.96 -11.64 -4.25
C THR A 99 6.73 -12.23 -4.94
N TRP A 100 5.52 -11.85 -4.50
CA TRP A 100 4.23 -12.34 -5.00
C TRP A 100 4.23 -13.87 -5.17
N PRO A 101 4.30 -14.64 -4.05
CA PRO A 101 4.22 -16.10 -4.11
C PRO A 101 2.87 -16.55 -4.68
N GLY A 102 1.81 -15.76 -4.47
CA GLY A 102 0.51 -15.88 -5.12
C GLY A 102 0.39 -15.08 -6.41
N ASN A 103 -0.56 -15.49 -7.26
CA ASN A 103 -0.95 -14.76 -8.47
C ASN A 103 -1.65 -13.43 -8.14
N ILE A 104 -2.22 -12.77 -9.15
CA ILE A 104 -3.04 -11.55 -9.06
C ILE A 104 -4.09 -11.58 -7.92
N ARG A 105 -4.57 -12.77 -7.54
CA ARG A 105 -5.49 -12.93 -6.40
C ARG A 105 -4.90 -12.44 -5.07
N GLU A 106 -3.62 -12.68 -4.82
CA GLU A 106 -2.96 -12.19 -3.61
C GLU A 106 -2.91 -10.65 -3.64
N LEU A 107 -2.50 -10.06 -4.76
CA LEU A 107 -2.55 -8.60 -4.95
C LEU A 107 -3.94 -8.03 -4.69
N GLN A 108 -5.00 -8.65 -5.23
CA GLN A 108 -6.37 -8.21 -4.98
C GLN A 108 -6.73 -8.27 -3.48
N SER A 109 -6.38 -9.35 -2.79
CA SER A 109 -6.63 -9.48 -1.35
C SER A 109 -5.89 -8.43 -0.53
N VAL A 110 -4.61 -8.19 -0.85
CA VAL A 110 -3.78 -7.15 -0.26
C VAL A 110 -4.42 -5.77 -0.42
N LEU A 111 -4.84 -5.42 -1.64
CA LEU A 111 -5.47 -4.14 -1.92
C LEU A 111 -6.82 -3.98 -1.21
N LYS A 112 -7.66 -5.03 -1.17
CA LYS A 112 -8.92 -5.02 -0.42
C LYS A 112 -8.69 -4.79 1.06
N GLN A 113 -7.75 -5.52 1.66
CA GLN A 113 -7.40 -5.34 3.07
C GLN A 113 -6.86 -3.93 3.35
N ALA A 114 -6.03 -3.39 2.45
CA ALA A 114 -5.49 -2.05 2.59
C ALA A 114 -6.59 -0.98 2.50
N LEU A 115 -7.53 -1.11 1.56
CA LEU A 115 -8.67 -0.21 1.42
C LEU A 115 -9.63 -0.23 2.62
N LEU A 116 -9.79 -1.39 3.28
CA LEU A 116 -10.57 -1.47 4.51
C LEU A 116 -9.94 -0.67 5.67
N ARG A 117 -8.61 -0.53 5.67
CA ARG A 117 -7.82 0.20 6.67
C ARG A 117 -7.60 1.66 6.31
N ALA A 118 -7.66 1.99 5.03
CA ALA A 118 -7.33 3.30 4.50
C ALA A 118 -8.28 4.39 4.99
N ARG A 119 -7.74 5.60 5.12
CA ARG A 119 -8.49 6.82 5.44
C ARG A 119 -8.10 7.90 4.43
N GLY A 120 -9.09 8.63 3.91
CA GLY A 120 -8.89 9.66 2.89
C GLY A 120 -8.78 9.10 1.48
N THR A 121 -8.14 9.86 0.59
CA THR A 121 -8.11 9.63 -0.86
C THR A 121 -6.84 8.93 -1.37
N LEU A 122 -5.83 8.79 -0.51
CA LEU A 122 -4.50 8.25 -0.87
C LEU A 122 -4.18 6.98 -0.08
N LEU A 123 -3.78 5.90 -0.77
CA LEU A 123 -3.34 4.67 -0.14
C LEU A 123 -1.86 4.77 0.29
N LEU A 124 -1.64 4.90 1.60
CA LEU A 124 -0.32 4.96 2.23
C LEU A 124 0.24 3.56 2.56
N PRO A 125 1.58 3.41 2.69
CA PRO A 125 2.21 2.13 3.07
C PRO A 125 1.69 1.55 4.38
N ALA A 126 1.35 2.40 5.35
CA ALA A 126 0.83 2.00 6.66
C ALA A 126 -0.48 1.18 6.56
N PHE A 127 -1.25 1.34 5.49
CA PHE A 127 -2.49 0.58 5.29
C PHE A 127 -2.24 -0.81 4.71
N LEU A 128 -1.08 -1.07 4.10
CA LEU A 128 -0.74 -2.37 3.56
C LEU A 128 -0.67 -3.45 4.67
N PRO A 129 -0.86 -4.73 4.35
CA PRO A 129 -0.66 -5.85 5.28
C PRO A 129 0.76 -5.91 5.82
N GLU A 130 0.94 -6.53 6.99
CA GLU A 130 2.23 -6.59 7.70
C GLU A 130 3.36 -7.18 6.84
N ALA A 131 3.05 -8.20 6.03
CA ALA A 131 4.02 -8.83 5.12
C ALA A 131 4.63 -7.87 4.08
N LEU A 132 4.00 -6.72 3.85
CA LEU A 132 4.41 -5.68 2.90
C LEU A 132 4.91 -4.40 3.61
N ARG A 133 4.85 -4.35 4.95
CA ARG A 133 5.44 -3.25 5.74
C ARG A 133 6.92 -3.56 5.95
N ALA A 134 7.79 -2.56 5.86
CA ALA A 134 9.19 -2.80 6.22
C ALA A 134 9.33 -3.05 7.72
N SER A 135 10.36 -3.81 8.08
CA SER A 135 10.88 -3.90 9.44
C SER A 135 11.37 -2.51 9.88
N GLY A 136 10.46 -1.69 10.42
CA GLY A 136 10.74 -0.29 10.77
C GLY A 136 9.67 0.70 10.34
N ASP A 137 8.73 0.31 9.47
CA ASP A 137 7.49 1.06 9.32
C ASP A 137 6.65 0.81 10.58
N PRO A 138 6.24 1.85 11.34
CA PRO A 138 5.26 1.63 12.38
C PRO A 138 4.05 1.01 11.69
N ALA A 139 3.72 -0.23 12.07
CA ALA A 139 2.36 -0.69 11.92
C ALA A 139 1.45 0.46 12.42
N PRO A 140 0.21 0.61 11.95
CA PRO A 140 -0.82 1.30 12.72
C PRO A 140 -1.13 0.47 13.98
N ALA A 141 -0.12 0.02 14.72
CA ALA A 141 -0.13 0.03 16.15
C ALA A 141 -0.22 1.50 16.53
N ILE A 142 -1.44 1.91 16.88
CA ILE A 142 -1.59 2.96 17.88
C ILE A 142 -0.78 2.46 19.07
N ALA A 143 0.48 2.88 19.18
CA ALA A 143 1.19 2.84 20.45
C ALA A 143 0.35 3.75 21.37
N PRO A 144 -0.28 3.22 22.44
CA PRO A 144 -1.22 3.98 23.27
C PRO A 144 -0.61 5.17 24.02
N GLY A 145 0.65 5.54 23.75
CA GLY A 145 1.37 6.59 24.45
C GLY A 145 1.44 7.94 23.72
N GLU A 146 1.64 7.97 22.40
CA GLU A 146 1.97 9.23 21.70
C GLU A 146 0.82 9.77 20.83
N ALA A 147 0.17 8.92 20.04
CA ALA A 147 -1.06 9.30 19.33
C ALA A 147 -2.24 9.49 20.30
N ALA A 148 -2.24 8.74 21.42
CA ALA A 148 -3.18 8.94 22.51
C ALA A 148 -3.07 10.33 23.12
N GLY A 149 -1.87 10.94 23.14
CA GLY A 149 -1.69 12.30 23.64
C GLY A 149 -2.47 13.31 22.81
N LEU A 150 -2.21 13.37 21.50
CA LEU A 150 -2.88 14.34 20.63
C LEU A 150 -4.37 14.04 20.45
N GLU A 151 -4.75 12.77 20.32
CA GLU A 151 -6.16 12.37 20.19
C GLU A 151 -6.95 12.57 21.50
N SER A 152 -6.35 12.30 22.67
CA SER A 152 -6.95 12.60 23.98
C SER A 152 -7.12 14.11 24.19
N ILE A 153 -6.13 14.92 23.77
CA ILE A 153 -6.22 16.38 23.90
C ILE A 153 -7.33 16.93 22.98
N ILE A 154 -7.42 16.45 21.74
CA ILE A 154 -8.50 16.84 20.81
C ILE A 154 -9.86 16.43 21.39
N ARG A 155 -9.99 15.19 21.87
CA ARG A 155 -11.25 14.65 22.41
C ARG A 155 -11.69 15.33 23.72
N GLY A 156 -10.74 15.67 24.60
CA GLY A 156 -11.02 16.36 25.86
C GLY A 156 -11.35 17.85 25.71
N ARG A 157 -11.13 18.44 24.53
CA ARG A 157 -11.39 19.86 24.24
C ARG A 157 -12.57 20.09 23.32
N LEU A 158 -13.07 19.04 22.66
CA LEU A 158 -14.32 19.07 21.91
C LEU A 158 -15.49 18.95 22.89
N GLY A 159 -16.05 20.08 23.27
CA GLY A 159 -17.27 20.22 24.08
C GLY A 159 -18.23 21.24 23.46
N PRO A 160 -19.45 21.38 24.01
CA PRO A 160 -20.48 22.26 23.47
C PRO A 160 -20.07 23.75 23.35
N ASP A 161 -19.07 24.19 24.14
CA ASP A 161 -18.58 25.58 24.14
C ASP A 161 -17.21 25.74 23.42
N ALA A 162 -16.76 24.73 22.67
CA ALA A 162 -15.43 24.74 22.07
C ALA A 162 -15.31 25.75 20.92
N THR A 163 -14.52 26.80 21.12
CA THR A 163 -14.16 27.82 20.12
C THR A 163 -12.64 27.80 19.87
N ASP A 164 -12.21 28.24 18.68
CA ASP A 164 -10.79 28.33 18.28
C ASP A 164 -9.96 27.04 18.40
N VAL A 165 -10.62 25.87 18.37
CA VAL A 165 -10.00 24.53 18.49
C VAL A 165 -8.88 24.33 17.47
N TYR A 166 -9.05 24.83 16.25
CA TYR A 166 -8.03 24.75 15.20
C TYR A 166 -6.76 25.53 15.56
N ALA A 167 -6.90 26.79 16.01
CA ALA A 167 -5.76 27.62 16.40
C ALA A 167 -5.02 27.00 17.60
N GLU A 168 -5.76 26.46 18.56
CA GLU A 168 -5.18 25.81 19.74
C GLU A 168 -4.48 24.49 19.42
N ALA A 169 -5.08 23.63 18.59
CA ALA A 169 -4.45 22.39 18.13
C ALA A 169 -3.16 22.67 17.36
N HIS A 170 -3.17 23.70 16.50
CA HIS A 170 -1.97 24.14 15.79
C HIS A 170 -0.89 24.66 16.73
N ARG A 171 -1.23 25.43 17.77
CA ARG A 171 -0.26 25.89 18.79
C ARG A 171 0.42 24.71 19.49
N GLN A 172 -0.35 23.69 19.85
CA GLN A 172 0.17 22.51 20.53
C GLN A 172 1.05 21.65 19.62
N PHE A 173 0.63 21.46 18.38
CA PHE A 173 1.44 20.78 17.37
C PHE A 173 2.76 21.50 17.13
N ASP A 174 2.72 22.83 16.94
CA ASP A 174 3.92 23.64 16.76
C ASP A 174 4.86 23.51 17.96
N ARG A 175 4.32 23.41 19.19
CA ARG A 175 5.12 23.35 20.44
C ARG A 175 5.95 22.06 20.51
N LEU A 176 5.46 21.00 19.88
CA LEU A 176 6.13 19.71 19.82
C LEU A 176 7.08 19.62 18.61
N LEU A 177 6.70 20.21 17.48
CA LEU A 177 7.42 20.10 16.22
C LEU A 177 8.60 21.08 16.12
N LEU A 178 8.39 22.35 16.45
CA LEU A 178 9.38 23.41 16.18
C LEU A 178 10.71 23.22 16.94
N PRO A 179 10.74 22.84 18.23
CA PRO A 179 12.00 22.57 18.93
C PRO A 179 12.82 21.45 18.26
N ARG A 180 12.17 20.33 17.91
CA ARG A 180 12.83 19.17 17.29
C ARG A 180 13.42 19.50 15.93
N VAL A 181 12.70 20.27 15.12
CA VAL A 181 13.19 20.71 13.81
C VAL A 181 14.33 21.71 13.95
N LEU A 182 14.28 22.61 14.94
CA LEU A 182 15.40 23.51 15.23
C LEU A 182 16.63 22.76 15.70
N ASP A 183 16.49 21.76 16.57
CA ASP A 183 17.60 20.92 17.02
C ASP A 183 18.23 20.15 15.86
N TYR A 184 17.40 19.51 15.02
CA TYR A 184 17.85 18.79 13.82
C TYR A 184 18.60 19.69 12.83
N THR A 185 18.15 20.93 12.67
CA THR A 185 18.79 21.92 11.79
C THR A 185 19.88 22.75 12.47
N ARG A 186 20.26 22.39 13.70
CA ARG A 186 21.26 23.07 14.54
C ARG A 186 21.00 24.58 14.66
N GLY A 187 19.73 24.96 14.81
CA GLY A 187 19.29 26.34 14.95
C GLY A 187 19.19 27.13 13.63
N SER A 188 19.44 26.51 12.48
CA SER A 188 19.34 27.19 11.19
C SER A 188 17.89 27.40 10.76
N GLN A 189 17.33 28.59 11.05
CA GLN A 189 15.95 28.93 10.67
C GLN A 189 15.67 28.85 9.16
N HIS A 190 16.67 29.07 8.31
CA HIS A 190 16.52 28.94 6.86
C HIS A 190 16.31 27.47 6.45
N LYS A 191 17.14 26.57 6.98
CA LYS A 191 17.01 25.13 6.73
C LYS A 191 15.74 24.57 7.37
N ALA A 192 15.39 25.05 8.57
CA ALA A 192 14.15 24.68 9.25
C ALA A 192 12.91 25.10 8.45
N ALA A 193 12.87 26.32 7.92
CA ALA A 193 11.77 26.80 7.09
C ALA A 193 11.63 25.98 5.81
N GLY A 194 12.75 25.64 5.16
CA GLY A 194 12.76 24.75 3.99
C GLY A 194 12.25 23.34 4.31
N LEU A 195 12.67 22.78 5.45
CA LEU A 195 12.26 21.44 5.88
C LEU A 195 10.78 21.39 6.31
N LEU A 196 10.27 22.47 6.90
CA LEU A 196 8.87 22.62 7.28
C LEU A 196 7.96 23.01 6.11
N GLY A 197 8.52 23.37 4.94
CA GLY A 197 7.76 23.82 3.78
C GLY A 197 7.01 25.13 3.98
N ILE A 198 7.42 25.97 4.94
CA ILE A 198 6.78 27.26 5.25
C ILE A 198 7.69 28.43 4.96
N ALA A 199 7.10 29.59 4.65
CA ALA A 199 7.86 30.82 4.46
C ALA A 199 8.64 31.17 5.75
N ARG A 200 9.88 31.66 5.59
CA ARG A 200 10.76 32.02 6.70
C ARG A 200 10.11 33.01 7.68
N GLN A 201 9.30 33.93 7.18
CA GLN A 201 8.61 34.91 8.01
C GLN A 201 7.54 34.24 8.89
N THR A 202 6.80 33.27 8.35
CA THR A 202 5.83 32.46 9.09
C THR A 202 6.50 31.64 10.19
N LEU A 203 7.67 31.04 9.92
CA LEU A 203 8.46 30.35 10.95
C LEU A 203 8.90 31.32 12.05
N ARG A 204 9.38 32.52 11.70
CA ARG A 204 9.81 33.51 12.70
C ARG A 204 8.65 33.95 13.60
N VAL A 205 7.45 34.14 13.06
CA VAL A 205 6.26 34.49 13.84
C VAL A 205 5.92 33.36 14.81
N LYS A 206 5.85 32.11 14.33
CA LYS A 206 5.58 30.94 15.18
C LYS A 206 6.63 30.73 16.28
N LEU A 207 7.91 30.96 15.99
CA LEU A 207 8.98 30.89 17.00
C LEU A 207 8.90 32.02 18.04
N ARG A 208 8.35 33.20 17.69
CA ARG A 208 8.07 34.28 18.66
C ARG A 208 6.93 33.90 19.58
N GLU A 209 5.83 33.41 19.03
CA GLU A 209 4.63 33.02 19.78
C GLU A 209 4.93 31.93 20.81
N GLN A 210 5.93 31.09 20.55
CA GLN A 210 6.36 30.02 21.45
C GLN A 210 7.52 30.38 22.39
N GLY A 211 8.03 31.62 22.34
CA GLY A 211 9.15 32.05 23.17
C GLY A 211 10.48 31.34 22.87
N LEU A 212 10.61 30.70 21.70
CA LEU A 212 11.78 29.92 21.28
C LEU A 212 12.87 30.76 20.61
N LEU A 213 12.66 32.07 20.48
CA LEU A 213 13.72 33.01 20.10
C LEU A 213 14.56 33.39 21.32
N ARG A 214 15.37 32.45 21.78
CA ARG A 214 16.50 32.78 22.67
C ARG A 214 17.70 33.15 21.82
N SER A 215 18.16 34.40 21.99
CA SER A 215 19.38 34.95 21.42
C SER A 215 20.55 34.01 21.65
N HIS A 216 21.14 33.52 20.56
CA HIS A 216 22.36 32.74 20.63
C HIS A 216 23.53 33.68 20.94
N ARG A 217 23.80 33.90 22.24
CA ARG A 217 25.07 34.46 22.70
C ARG A 217 25.43 33.90 24.07
N ALA A 218 25.75 32.60 24.12
CA ALA A 218 26.65 31.99 25.10
C ALA A 218 26.65 30.47 24.88
N LEU A 219 27.52 29.97 23.99
CA LEU A 219 28.12 28.64 24.07
C LEU A 219 29.09 28.48 22.90
N GLY A 220 30.37 28.71 23.17
CA GLY A 220 31.46 28.38 22.26
C GLY A 220 32.54 29.45 22.18
N LEU A 221 33.39 29.55 23.20
CA LEU A 221 34.80 29.96 23.09
C LEU A 221 35.57 29.48 24.33
N THR A 222 35.58 28.15 24.55
CA THR A 222 36.72 27.51 25.22
C THR A 222 37.62 26.93 24.14
N LYS A 223 38.65 27.69 23.78
CA LYS A 223 40.05 27.25 23.60
C LYS A 223 40.83 28.34 22.86
N ARG A 224 41.77 28.98 23.57
CA ARG A 224 43.20 29.09 23.23
C ARG A 224 43.81 30.33 23.88
N THR A 225 44.58 30.12 24.94
CA THR A 225 45.82 30.88 25.16
C THR A 225 46.82 29.94 25.84
N THR A 226 47.93 29.72 25.13
CA THR A 226 49.27 29.26 25.57
C THR A 226 49.37 28.13 26.59
#